data_AF-A0A090S076-F1
#
_entry.id   AF-A0A090S076-F1
#
_cell.length_a   1.000
_cell.length_b   1.000
_cell.length_c   1.000
_cell.angle_alpha   90.00
_cell.angle_beta   90.00
_cell.angle_gamma   90.00
#
_symmetry.space_group_name_H-M   'P 1'
#
loop_
_entity.id
_entity.type
_entity.pdbx_description
1 polymer ?
#
loop_
_entity_poly.entity_id
_entity_poly.type
_entity_poly.pdbx_seq_one_letter_code
_entity_poly.pdbx_strand_id
1 'polypeptide(L)'
;MFTIENRRWVQKFCQSIEPIARQKNVSVAQLVIAATLQQPGITYALCGARNSAQAIENAAAGTVVLTQEEVKFIDAKSHEFFGELELA
;
A
#
# COMPACT_ATOMS: atom_id res chain seq x y z
N MET A 1 -12.70 -9.66 8.83
CA MET A 1 -11.72 -8.65 8.33
C MET A 1 -10.55 -8.36 9.28
N PHE A 2 -10.76 -8.03 10.57
CA PHE A 2 -9.66 -7.60 11.48
C PHE A 2 -9.18 -8.67 12.49
N THR A 3 -9.26 -9.96 12.14
CA THR A 3 -8.76 -11.06 12.99
C THR A 3 -7.23 -11.00 13.14
N ILE A 4 -6.67 -11.73 14.11
CA ILE A 4 -5.21 -11.86 14.27
C ILE A 4 -4.59 -12.42 12.99
N GLU A 5 -5.22 -13.44 12.40
CA GLU A 5 -4.73 -14.09 11.18
C GLU A 5 -4.70 -13.14 9.99
N ASN A 6 -5.78 -12.38 9.76
CA ASN A 6 -5.82 -11.39 8.69
C ASN A 6 -4.75 -10.29 8.87
N ARG A 7 -4.46 -9.87 10.11
CA ARG A 7 -3.37 -8.91 10.36
C ARG A 7 -1.99 -9.48 10.01
N ARG A 8 -1.77 -10.79 10.18
CA ARG A 8 -0.51 -11.45 9.77
C ARG A 8 -0.37 -11.45 8.25
N TRP A 9 -1.43 -11.68 7.50
CA TRP A 9 -1.41 -11.61 6.04
C TRP A 9 -1.10 -10.20 5.54
N VAL A 10 -1.75 -9.18 6.11
CA VAL A 10 -1.44 -7.77 5.81
C VAL A 10 0.02 -7.45 6.15
N GLN A 11 0.53 -7.92 7.30
CA GLN A 11 1.93 -7.70 7.67
C GLN A 11 2.90 -8.36 6.68
N LYS A 12 2.64 -9.59 6.23
CA LYS A 12 3.45 -10.27 5.21
C LYS A 12 3.46 -9.51 3.89
N PHE A 13 2.30 -9.01 3.45
CA PHE A 13 2.21 -8.14 2.28
C PHE A 13 3.09 -6.89 2.45
N CYS A 14 2.94 -6.16 3.56
CA CYS A 14 3.75 -4.97 3.83
C CYS A 14 5.26 -5.26 3.82
N GLN A 15 5.69 -6.37 4.45
CA GLN A 15 7.09 -6.80 4.46
C GLN A 15 7.61 -7.13 3.05
N SER A 16 6.77 -7.72 2.21
CA SER A 16 7.16 -8.11 0.84
C SER A 16 7.43 -6.91 -0.08
N ILE A 17 6.77 -5.78 0.15
CA ILE A 17 6.92 -4.55 -0.65
C ILE A 17 7.85 -3.51 0.00
N GLU A 18 8.25 -3.71 1.26
CA GLU A 18 9.12 -2.81 2.01
C GLU A 18 10.45 -2.48 1.29
N PRO A 19 11.11 -3.41 0.57
CA PRO A 19 12.32 -3.07 -0.18
C PRO A 19 12.14 -1.95 -1.22
N ILE A 20 10.98 -1.89 -1.89
CA ILE A 20 10.65 -0.82 -2.86
C ILE A 20 10.47 0.51 -2.14
N ALA A 21 9.78 0.50 -0.98
CA ALA A 21 9.60 1.69 -0.16
C ALA A 21 10.95 2.26 0.30
N ARG A 22 11.87 1.39 0.74
CA ARG A 22 13.24 1.77 1.12
C ARG A 22 14.04 2.34 -0.06
N GLN A 23 13.98 1.70 -1.22
CA GLN A 23 14.68 2.18 -2.43
C GLN A 23 14.21 3.58 -2.85
N LYS A 24 12.92 3.88 -2.69
CA LYS A 24 12.33 5.19 -2.99
C LYS A 24 12.39 6.19 -1.84
N ASN A 25 12.91 5.78 -0.68
CA ASN A 25 12.96 6.58 0.54
C ASN A 25 11.57 7.12 0.96
N VAL A 26 10.57 6.24 0.93
CA VAL A 26 9.17 6.52 1.34
C VAL A 26 8.70 5.50 2.36
N SER A 27 7.63 5.79 3.08
CA SER A 27 7.00 4.81 3.96
C SER A 27 6.21 3.76 3.17
N VAL A 28 5.96 2.60 3.77
CA VAL A 28 5.07 1.59 3.17
C VAL A 28 3.66 2.14 2.96
N ALA A 29 3.19 3.02 3.85
CA ALA A 29 1.89 3.68 3.69
C ALA A 29 1.87 4.56 2.42
N GLN A 30 2.90 5.38 2.23
CA GLN A 30 3.05 6.20 1.02
C GLN A 30 3.13 5.34 -0.25
N LEU A 31 3.88 4.23 -0.20
CA LEU A 31 3.99 3.30 -1.32
C LEU A 31 2.63 2.71 -1.71
N VAL A 32 1.83 2.26 -0.74
CA VAL A 32 0.51 1.67 -0.99
C VAL A 32 -0.48 2.71 -1.51
N ILE A 33 -0.48 3.93 -0.99
CA ILE A 33 -1.34 5.01 -1.50
C ILE A 33 -0.97 5.33 -2.95
N ALA A 34 0.32 5.46 -3.26
CA ALA A 34 0.80 5.71 -4.62
C ALA A 34 0.43 4.57 -5.58
N ALA A 35 0.63 3.30 -5.18
CA ALA A 35 0.27 2.14 -5.97
C ALA A 35 -1.24 2.05 -6.23
N THR A 36 -2.06 2.46 -5.25
CA THR A 36 -3.52 2.53 -5.39
C THR A 36 -3.92 3.57 -6.42
N LEU A 37 -3.32 4.77 -6.39
CA LEU A 37 -3.61 5.84 -7.36
C LEU A 37 -3.22 5.47 -8.80
N GLN A 38 -2.31 4.50 -9.01
CA GLN A 38 -1.91 4.03 -10.33
C GLN A 38 -2.83 2.95 -10.91
N GLN A 39 -3.81 2.46 -10.13
CA GLN A 39 -4.75 1.46 -10.62
C GLN A 39 -5.74 2.06 -11.63
N PRO A 40 -6.09 1.34 -12.70
CA PRO A 40 -7.07 1.81 -13.67
C PRO A 40 -8.41 2.18 -13.01
N GLY A 41 -8.92 3.38 -13.32
CA GLY A 41 -10.22 3.86 -12.83
C GLY A 41 -10.20 4.51 -11.45
N ILE A 42 -9.07 4.51 -10.74
CA ILE A 42 -8.92 5.25 -9.49
C ILE A 42 -8.53 6.70 -9.80
N THR A 43 -9.34 7.66 -9.35
CA THR A 43 -9.10 9.10 -9.56
C THR A 43 -8.68 9.83 -8.29
N TYR A 44 -8.93 9.24 -7.11
CA TYR A 44 -8.50 9.75 -5.81
C TYR A 44 -8.35 8.60 -4.80
N ALA A 45 -7.54 8.81 -3.76
CA ALA A 45 -7.41 7.91 -2.62
C ALA A 45 -7.90 8.61 -1.35
N LEU A 46 -8.84 7.99 -0.64
CA LEU A 46 -9.31 8.48 0.65
C LEU A 46 -8.43 7.91 1.77
N CYS A 47 -7.56 8.74 2.33
CA CYS A 47 -6.61 8.32 3.36
C CYS A 47 -7.05 8.86 4.74
N GLY A 48 -7.35 7.96 5.68
CA GLY A 48 -7.62 8.35 7.06
C GLY A 48 -6.36 8.86 7.78
N ALA A 49 -6.50 9.91 8.58
CA ALA A 49 -5.44 10.48 9.42
C ALA A 49 -6.00 10.92 10.77
N ARG A 50 -5.30 10.63 11.87
CA ARG A 50 -5.66 11.04 13.23
C ARG A 50 -5.00 12.36 13.65
N ASN A 51 -4.01 12.82 12.89
CA ASN A 51 -3.27 14.05 13.15
C ASN A 51 -2.71 14.62 11.85
N SER A 52 -2.19 15.84 11.93
CA SER A 52 -1.63 16.56 10.78
C SER A 52 -0.41 15.89 10.17
N ALA A 53 0.45 15.26 10.99
CA ALA A 53 1.65 14.57 10.51
C ALA A 53 1.28 13.41 9.56
N GLN A 54 0.28 12.60 9.91
CA GLN A 54 -0.23 11.53 9.05
C GLN A 54 -0.87 12.08 7.78
N ALA A 55 -1.61 13.19 7.86
CA ALA A 55 -2.22 13.80 6.68
C ALA A 55 -1.15 14.30 5.69
N ILE A 56 -0.08 14.93 6.20
CA ILE A 56 1.08 15.38 5.39
C ILE A 56 1.80 14.18 4.78
N GLU A 57 2.05 13.12 5.55
CA GLU A 57 2.67 11.89 5.06
C GLU A 57 1.85 11.25 3.93
N ASN A 58 0.54 11.10 4.13
CA ASN A 58 -0.39 10.56 3.12
C ASN A 58 -0.40 11.42 1.85
N ALA A 59 -0.45 12.75 1.98
CA ALA A 59 -0.46 13.65 0.84
C ALA A 59 0.83 13.57 0.01
N ALA A 60 1.98 13.40 0.67
CA ALA A 60 3.27 13.22 -0.01
C ALA A 60 3.36 11.92 -0.85
N ALA A 61 2.46 10.95 -0.63
CA ALA A 61 2.35 9.79 -1.52
C ALA A 61 2.02 10.18 -2.98
N GLY A 62 1.34 11.31 -3.19
CA GLY A 62 0.98 11.81 -4.53
C GLY A 62 2.19 12.21 -5.39
N THR A 63 3.38 12.38 -4.80
CA THR A 63 4.62 12.68 -5.54
C THR A 63 5.46 11.43 -5.81
N VAL A 64 5.03 10.25 -5.37
CA VAL A 64 5.78 9.01 -5.54
C VAL A 64 5.55 8.46 -6.94
N VAL A 65 6.62 8.40 -7.73
CA VAL A 65 6.59 7.83 -9.07
C VAL A 65 6.95 6.34 -8.99
N LEU A 66 6.03 5.50 -9.45
CA LEU A 66 6.24 4.05 -9.57
C LEU A 66 6.42 3.67 -11.03
N THR A 67 7.31 2.72 -11.30
CA THR A 67 7.43 2.10 -12.61
C THR A 67 6.29 1.11 -12.82
N GLN A 68 5.98 0.78 -14.07
CA GLN A 68 4.97 -0.24 -14.38
C GLN A 68 5.32 -1.61 -13.78
N GLU A 69 6.61 -1.91 -13.63
CA GLU A 69 7.09 -3.16 -13.02
C GLU A 69 6.83 -3.17 -11.51
N GLU A 70 7.08 -2.04 -10.82
CA GLU A 70 6.79 -1.89 -9.40
C GLU A 70 5.29 -1.98 -9.12
N VAL A 71 4.45 -1.34 -9.93
CA VAL A 71 2.99 -1.42 -9.81
C VAL A 71 2.52 -2.88 -9.98
N LYS A 72 3.00 -3.57 -11.03
CA LYS A 72 2.68 -4.99 -11.25
C LYS A 72 3.15 -5.89 -10.12
N PHE A 73 4.34 -5.63 -9.56
CA PHE A 73 4.86 -6.39 -8.44
C PHE A 73 3.99 -6.23 -7.19
N ILE A 74 3.64 -4.98 -6.85
CA ILE A 74 2.77 -4.69 -5.69
C ILE A 74 1.39 -5.32 -5.88
N ASP A 75 0.83 -5.26 -7.09
CA ASP A 75 -0.46 -5.87 -7.42
C ASP A 75 -0.41 -7.40 -7.28
N ALA A 76 0.63 -8.05 -7.82
CA ALA A 76 0.82 -9.49 -7.67
C ALA A 76 0.94 -9.91 -6.19
N LYS A 77 1.68 -9.15 -5.37
CA LYS A 77 1.79 -9.40 -3.93
C LYS A 77 0.47 -9.16 -3.19
N SER A 78 -0.29 -8.14 -3.58
CA SER A 78 -1.63 -7.89 -3.05
C SER A 78 -2.54 -9.10 -3.29
N HIS A 79 -2.57 -9.60 -4.53
CA HIS A 79 -3.34 -10.80 -4.88
C HIS A 79 -2.89 -12.06 -4.11
N GLU A 80 -1.58 -12.27 -3.98
CA GLU A 80 -1.00 -13.42 -3.26
C GLU A 80 -1.43 -13.44 -1.78
N PHE A 81 -1.36 -12.31 -1.07
CA PHE A 81 -1.62 -12.30 0.37
C PHE A 81 -3.08 -11.98 0.73
N PHE A 82 -3.81 -11.25 -0.10
CA PHE A 82 -5.21 -10.92 0.19
C PHE A 82 -6.19 -12.00 -0.25
N GLY A 83 -5.79 -12.92 -1.14
CA GLY A 83 -6.55 -14.15 -1.40
C GLY A 83 -6.71 -15.07 -0.19
N GLU A 84 -5.79 -14.94 0.78
CA GLU A 84 -5.79 -15.71 2.04
C GLU A 84 -6.58 -15.03 3.17
N LEU A 85 -7.22 -13.89 2.91
CA LEU A 85 -8.04 -13.21 3.90
C LEU A 85 -9.38 -13.92 4.07
N GLU A 86 -9.66 -14.39 5.29
CA GLU A 86 -10.99 -14.89 5.62
C GLU A 86 -11.97 -13.70 5.68
N LEU A 87 -12.93 -13.70 4.74
CA LEU A 87 -14.12 -12.85 4.78
C LEU A 87 -15.11 -13.50 5.78
N ALA A 88 -14.99 -13.10 7.03
CA ALA A 88 -15.99 -13.39 8.08
C ALA A 88 -17.33 -12.72 7.77
#